data_AF-A0A928A8F7-F1
#
_entry.id   AF-A0A928A8F7-F1
#
_cell.length_a   1.000
_cell.length_b   1.000
_cell.length_c   1.000
_cell.angle_alpha   90.00
_cell.angle_beta   90.00
_cell.angle_gamma   90.00
#
_symmetry.space_group_name_H-M   'P 1'
#
loop_
_entity.id
_entity.type
_entity.pdbx_description
1 polymer ?
#
loop_
_entity_poly.entity_id
_entity_poly.type
_entity_poly.pdbx_seq_one_letter_code
_entity_poly.pdbx_strand_id
1 'polypeptide(L)'
;MEMTRLNEILHELGISKVKLAKFLGVSRQMIYNYLELDSINKWPKDKKVLLLNLLGIKSSNELDSIKVDTDYIMSVETRINSLIDNKAPANDDNSVFEGLGKNQKELLGNIIDVIKERLDDDKDVEAFYTMKYLYNYLQSLDSSRELKYILAYVAKATGFEKATEFAFNEDEQFVFESILFSAMTLYNGGGASKSKLVESHRRFEAQIEHKMEEKISRTLELNTLKVQALKELNYSQINEQNASEVLEKIAEIQSRKVGS
;
A
#
# COMPACT_ATOMS: atom_id res chain seq x y z
N MET A 1 -10.87 38.01 -13.50
CA MET A 1 -12.23 37.51 -13.75
C MET A 1 -12.21 36.09 -14.29
N GLU A 2 -11.58 35.82 -15.45
CA GLU A 2 -11.50 34.47 -16.06
C GLU A 2 -11.03 33.37 -15.08
N MET A 3 -9.90 33.60 -14.40
CA MET A 3 -9.32 32.61 -13.47
C MET A 3 -10.05 32.51 -12.13
N THR A 4 -10.71 33.59 -11.72
CA THR A 4 -11.62 33.59 -10.56
C THR A 4 -12.81 32.69 -10.86
N ARG A 5 -13.44 32.87 -12.03
CA ARG A 5 -14.58 32.05 -12.48
C ARG A 5 -14.20 30.58 -12.63
N LEU A 6 -13.02 30.29 -13.19
CA LEU A 6 -12.52 28.91 -13.26
C LEU A 6 -12.41 28.28 -11.86
N ASN A 7 -11.86 29.00 -10.88
CA ASN A 7 -11.73 28.49 -9.52
C ASN A 7 -13.09 28.24 -8.85
N GLU A 8 -14.07 29.13 -9.07
CA GLU A 8 -15.45 28.93 -8.61
C GLU A 8 -16.07 27.67 -9.22
N ILE A 9 -15.99 27.51 -10.54
CA ILE A 9 -16.53 26.33 -11.24
C ILE A 9 -15.87 25.04 -10.72
N LEU A 10 -14.55 25.02 -10.55
CA LEU A 10 -13.85 23.86 -10.00
C LEU A 10 -14.31 23.54 -8.56
N HIS A 11 -14.60 24.56 -7.75
CA HIS A 11 -15.12 24.40 -6.40
C HIS A 11 -16.56 23.87 -6.41
N GLU A 12 -17.45 24.45 -7.23
CA GLU A 12 -18.84 24.01 -7.42
C GLU A 12 -18.91 22.55 -7.92
N LEU A 13 -17.96 22.14 -8.76
CA LEU A 13 -17.82 20.76 -9.26
C LEU A 13 -17.15 19.80 -8.26
N GLY A 14 -16.69 20.27 -7.10
CA GLY A 14 -15.95 19.45 -6.13
C GLY A 14 -14.60 18.93 -6.66
N ILE A 15 -14.00 19.59 -7.65
CA ILE A 15 -12.72 19.20 -8.24
C ILE A 15 -11.59 19.83 -7.43
N SER A 16 -11.00 19.01 -6.55
CA SER A 16 -9.82 19.42 -5.78
C SER A 16 -8.59 19.65 -6.69
N LYS A 17 -7.61 20.41 -6.21
CA LYS A 17 -6.33 20.62 -6.92
C LYS A 17 -5.61 19.29 -7.17
N VAL A 18 -5.78 18.31 -6.28
CA VAL A 18 -5.27 16.95 -6.42
C VAL A 18 -5.95 16.22 -7.59
N LYS A 19 -7.30 16.24 -7.64
CA LYS A 19 -8.08 15.60 -8.71
C LYS A 19 -7.79 16.23 -10.07
N LEU A 20 -7.64 17.55 -10.12
CA LEU A 20 -7.25 18.28 -11.32
C LEU A 20 -5.82 17.94 -11.79
N ALA A 21 -4.86 17.83 -10.86
CA ALA A 21 -3.48 17.43 -11.16
C ALA A 21 -3.42 16.04 -11.81
N LYS A 22 -4.16 15.06 -11.26
CA LYS A 22 -4.26 13.69 -11.79
C LYS A 22 -4.85 13.68 -13.20
N PHE A 23 -5.94 14.43 -13.43
CA PHE A 23 -6.59 14.54 -14.74
C PHE A 23 -5.67 15.17 -15.81
N LEU A 24 -4.92 16.21 -15.44
CA LEU A 24 -4.02 16.92 -16.35
C LEU A 24 -2.66 16.22 -16.54
N GLY A 25 -2.33 15.27 -15.68
CA GLY A 25 -1.05 14.55 -15.70
C GLY A 25 0.11 15.48 -15.36
N VAL A 26 -0.01 16.27 -14.30
CA VAL A 26 1.03 17.20 -13.81
C VAL A 26 1.13 17.13 -12.29
N SER A 27 2.21 17.67 -11.71
CA SER A 27 2.34 17.77 -10.25
C SER A 27 1.37 18.80 -9.65
N ARG A 28 1.06 18.65 -8.36
CA ARG A 28 0.20 19.62 -7.62
C ARG A 28 0.77 21.04 -7.70
N GLN A 29 2.10 21.20 -7.60
CA GLN A 29 2.76 22.50 -7.71
C GLN A 29 2.50 23.17 -9.06
N MET A 30 2.48 22.41 -10.16
CA MET A 30 2.16 22.95 -11.47
C MET A 30 0.73 23.46 -11.56
N ILE A 31 -0.23 22.82 -10.86
CA ILE A 31 -1.60 23.31 -10.77
C ILE A 31 -1.67 24.66 -10.06
N TYR A 32 -0.95 24.85 -8.96
CA TYR A 32 -0.86 26.15 -8.29
C TYR A 32 -0.29 27.21 -9.23
N ASN A 33 0.85 26.92 -9.87
CA ASN A 33 1.49 27.83 -10.83
C ASN A 33 0.55 28.20 -11.98
N TYR A 34 -0.22 27.25 -12.51
CA TYR A 34 -1.15 27.48 -13.61
C TYR A 34 -2.35 28.33 -13.21
N LEU A 35 -2.86 28.14 -11.99
CA LEU A 35 -4.02 28.87 -11.49
C LEU A 35 -3.69 30.31 -11.08
N GLU A 36 -2.41 30.61 -10.86
CA GLU A 36 -1.89 31.96 -10.62
C GLU A 36 -1.68 32.77 -11.91
N LEU A 37 -1.67 32.12 -13.09
CA LEU A 37 -1.57 32.82 -14.38
C LEU A 37 -2.84 33.62 -14.65
N ASP A 38 -2.74 34.73 -15.39
CA ASP A 38 -3.89 35.60 -15.65
C ASP A 38 -4.97 35.01 -16.58
N SER A 39 -4.64 33.97 -17.35
CA SER A 39 -5.55 33.37 -18.35
C SER A 39 -5.21 31.91 -18.63
N ILE A 40 -6.24 31.11 -18.93
CA ILE A 40 -6.10 29.72 -19.38
C ILE A 40 -5.26 29.65 -20.66
N ASN A 41 -5.27 30.70 -21.49
CA ASN A 41 -4.48 30.74 -22.73
C ASN A 41 -2.96 30.73 -22.49
N LYS A 42 -2.50 31.03 -21.27
CA LYS A 42 -1.09 30.95 -20.87
C LYS A 42 -0.66 29.54 -20.44
N TRP A 43 -1.59 28.60 -20.32
CA TRP A 43 -1.28 27.21 -19.96
C TRP A 43 -0.62 26.48 -21.14
N PRO A 44 0.17 25.41 -20.90
CA PRO A 44 0.64 24.54 -21.97
C PRO A 44 -0.52 24.02 -22.81
N LYS A 45 -0.31 23.97 -24.13
CA LYS A 45 -1.37 23.74 -25.12
C LYS A 45 -2.16 22.45 -24.86
N ASP A 46 -1.48 21.37 -24.50
CA ASP A 46 -2.08 20.08 -24.16
C ASP A 46 -2.93 20.16 -22.88
N LYS A 47 -2.45 20.84 -21.83
CA LYS A 47 -3.16 21.00 -20.55
C LYS A 47 -4.40 21.87 -20.69
N LYS A 48 -4.30 22.95 -21.48
CA LYS A 48 -5.44 23.79 -21.85
C LYS A 48 -6.53 22.97 -22.53
N VAL A 49 -6.17 22.19 -23.57
CA VAL A 49 -7.15 21.38 -24.32
C VAL A 49 -7.83 20.36 -23.39
N LEU A 50 -7.08 19.74 -22.49
CA LEU A 50 -7.64 18.82 -21.50
C LEU A 50 -8.62 19.51 -20.55
N LEU A 51 -8.28 20.69 -20.02
CA LEU A 51 -9.17 21.45 -19.16
C LEU A 51 -10.46 21.87 -19.88
N LEU A 52 -10.37 22.34 -21.12
CA LEU A 52 -11.54 22.74 -21.90
C LEU A 52 -12.44 21.53 -22.21
N ASN A 53 -11.85 20.38 -22.54
CA ASN A 53 -12.59 19.13 -22.73
C ASN A 53 -13.27 18.65 -21.45
N LEU A 54 -12.61 18.80 -20.30
CA LEU A 54 -13.21 18.48 -19.00
C LEU A 54 -14.49 19.29 -18.77
N LEU A 55 -14.38 20.61 -18.95
CA LEU A 55 -15.49 21.54 -18.79
C LEU A 55 -16.52 21.46 -19.94
N GLY A 56 -16.18 20.79 -21.04
CA GLY A 56 -17.08 20.64 -22.20
C GLY A 56 -17.25 21.90 -23.02
N ILE A 57 -16.25 22.78 -23.02
CA ILE A 57 -16.26 24.06 -23.72
C ILE A 57 -15.17 24.10 -24.79
N LYS A 58 -15.31 24.95 -25.81
CA LYS A 58 -14.33 25.03 -26.92
C LYS A 58 -13.27 26.10 -26.69
N SER A 59 -13.59 27.12 -25.90
CA SER A 59 -12.72 28.26 -25.62
C SER A 59 -12.92 28.78 -24.20
N SER A 60 -11.94 29.49 -23.66
CA SER A 60 -12.04 30.02 -22.29
C SER A 60 -13.06 31.15 -22.15
N ASN A 61 -13.50 31.75 -23.26
CA ASN A 61 -14.58 32.74 -23.27
C ASN A 61 -15.95 32.14 -22.91
N GLU A 62 -16.10 30.82 -22.99
CA GLU A 62 -17.33 30.09 -22.65
C GLU A 62 -17.39 29.72 -21.15
N LEU A 63 -16.42 30.13 -20.33
CA LEU A 63 -16.46 29.86 -18.88
C LEU A 63 -17.66 30.51 -18.20
N ASP A 64 -18.01 31.73 -18.60
CA ASP A 64 -19.09 32.51 -17.97
C ASP A 64 -20.48 31.94 -18.31
N SER A 65 -20.60 31.13 -19.37
CA SER A 65 -21.86 30.47 -19.75
C SER A 65 -22.09 29.14 -19.03
N ILE A 66 -21.11 28.63 -18.28
CA ILE A 66 -21.24 27.39 -17.51
C ILE A 66 -22.17 27.64 -16.32
N LYS A 67 -23.27 26.90 -16.28
CA LYS A 67 -24.14 26.74 -15.11
C LYS A 67 -23.87 25.37 -14.51
N VAL A 68 -23.44 25.36 -13.25
CA VAL A 68 -23.18 24.11 -12.52
C VAL A 68 -24.49 23.63 -11.90
N ASP A 69 -25.24 22.83 -12.65
CA ASP A 69 -26.39 22.07 -12.16
C ASP A 69 -26.04 20.59 -11.96
N THR A 70 -27.00 19.81 -11.45
CA THR A 70 -26.80 18.39 -11.15
C THR A 70 -26.39 17.58 -12.38
N ASP A 71 -27.00 17.85 -13.54
CA ASP A 71 -26.69 17.14 -14.78
C ASP A 71 -25.28 17.49 -15.28
N TYR A 72 -24.87 18.75 -15.16
CA TYR A 72 -23.54 19.19 -15.50
C TYR A 72 -22.49 18.55 -14.60
N ILE A 73 -22.71 18.51 -13.28
CA ILE A 73 -21.81 17.83 -12.32
C ILE A 73 -21.61 16.35 -12.72
N MET A 74 -22.70 15.63 -12.97
CA MET A 74 -22.64 14.21 -13.38
C MET A 74 -21.89 14.02 -14.71
N SER A 75 -22.09 14.93 -15.67
CA SER A 75 -21.41 14.87 -16.97
C SER A 75 -19.90 15.09 -16.84
N VAL A 76 -19.48 16.04 -15.99
CA VAL A 76 -18.08 16.35 -15.73
C VAL A 76 -17.43 15.19 -14.99
N GLU A 77 -18.10 14.60 -14.01
CA GLU A 77 -17.62 13.44 -13.27
C GLU A 77 -17.39 12.24 -14.19
N THR A 78 -18.33 11.99 -15.12
CA THR A 78 -18.20 10.94 -16.15
C THR A 78 -16.99 11.18 -17.06
N ARG A 79 -16.75 12.43 -17.48
CA ARG A 79 -15.57 12.81 -18.30
C ARG A 79 -14.26 12.69 -17.54
N ILE A 80 -14.25 13.09 -16.27
CA ILE A 80 -13.07 12.95 -15.40
C ILE A 80 -12.71 11.47 -15.24
N ASN A 81 -13.70 10.61 -14.97
CA ASN A 81 -13.46 9.20 -14.71
C ASN A 81 -13.04 8.48 -16.01
N SER A 82 -13.76 8.70 -17.12
CA SER A 82 -13.39 8.11 -18.41
C SER A 82 -12.00 8.51 -18.90
N LEU A 83 -11.53 9.74 -18.65
CA LEU A 83 -10.20 10.18 -19.07
C LEU A 83 -9.08 9.81 -18.08
N ILE A 84 -9.38 9.64 -16.79
CA ILE A 84 -8.44 9.08 -15.82
C ILE A 84 -8.23 7.58 -16.08
N ASP A 85 -9.30 6.86 -16.42
CA ASP A 85 -9.24 5.44 -16.80
C ASP A 85 -8.49 5.24 -18.14
N ASN A 86 -8.66 6.16 -19.10
CA ASN A 86 -7.97 6.12 -20.40
C ASN A 86 -6.54 6.71 -20.40
N LYS A 87 -6.10 7.32 -19.29
CA LYS A 87 -4.72 7.84 -19.11
C LYS A 87 -3.91 7.03 -18.09
N ALA A 88 -4.40 5.86 -17.67
CA ALA A 88 -3.48 4.80 -17.33
C ALA A 88 -2.58 4.59 -18.56
N PRO A 89 -1.25 4.67 -18.46
CA PRO A 89 -0.41 4.44 -19.61
C PRO A 89 -0.75 3.05 -20.12
N ALA A 90 -1.18 2.98 -21.37
CA ALA A 90 -1.12 1.79 -22.19
C ALA A 90 0.36 1.47 -22.44
N ASN A 91 1.04 1.06 -21.38
CA ASN A 91 2.17 0.16 -21.42
C ASN A 91 1.66 -1.10 -20.74
N ASP A 92 1.78 -2.21 -21.44
CA ASP A 92 1.39 -3.56 -21.05
C ASP A 92 1.47 -3.84 -19.53
N ASP A 93 0.46 -4.58 -19.05
CA ASP A 93 0.38 -5.24 -17.75
C ASP A 93 -0.27 -4.44 -16.60
N ASN A 94 -1.58 -4.17 -16.69
CA ASN A 94 -2.38 -3.80 -15.50
C ASN A 94 -2.79 -5.05 -14.69
N SER A 95 -1.89 -6.04 -14.62
CA SER A 95 -2.04 -7.31 -13.90
C SER A 95 -2.28 -7.10 -12.40
N VAL A 96 -1.78 -5.99 -11.83
CA VAL A 96 -1.84 -5.68 -10.39
C VAL A 96 -3.28 -5.53 -9.87
N PHE A 97 -4.21 -5.05 -10.71
CA PHE A 97 -5.62 -4.89 -10.33
C PHE A 97 -6.51 -5.98 -10.95
N GLU A 98 -5.94 -6.90 -11.72
CA GLU A 98 -6.68 -7.98 -12.35
C GLU A 98 -7.25 -8.93 -11.29
N GLY A 99 -8.46 -9.46 -11.51
CA GLY A 99 -9.16 -10.32 -10.55
C GLY A 99 -9.76 -9.64 -9.33
N LEU A 100 -9.49 -8.34 -9.07
CA LEU A 100 -10.03 -7.63 -7.91
C LEU A 100 -11.43 -7.03 -8.16
N GLY A 101 -12.28 -7.08 -7.12
CA GLY A 101 -13.57 -6.39 -7.09
C GLY A 101 -13.43 -4.87 -6.98
N LYS A 102 -14.51 -4.13 -7.27
CA LYS A 102 -14.49 -2.65 -7.33
C LYS A 102 -13.93 -2.01 -6.04
N ASN A 103 -14.45 -2.39 -4.88
CA ASN A 103 -14.01 -1.83 -3.60
C ASN A 103 -12.55 -2.21 -3.26
N GLN A 104 -12.11 -3.40 -3.66
CA GLN A 104 -10.73 -3.86 -3.45
C GLN A 104 -9.75 -3.08 -4.33
N LYS A 105 -10.13 -2.78 -5.58
CA LYS A 105 -9.34 -1.94 -6.48
C LYS A 105 -9.19 -0.52 -5.94
N GLU A 106 -10.27 0.04 -5.44
CA GLU A 106 -10.26 1.37 -4.82
C GLU A 106 -9.35 1.40 -3.59
N LEU A 107 -9.51 0.44 -2.68
CA LEU A 107 -8.66 0.33 -1.49
C LEU A 107 -7.18 0.17 -1.86
N LEU A 108 -6.85 -0.75 -2.77
CA LEU A 108 -5.47 -0.97 -3.22
C LEU A 108 -4.89 0.27 -3.89
N GLY A 109 -5.68 0.97 -4.72
CA GLY A 109 -5.28 2.23 -5.34
C GLY A 109 -4.93 3.28 -4.31
N ASN A 110 -5.78 3.47 -3.28
CA ASN A 110 -5.53 4.41 -2.19
C ASN A 110 -4.27 4.06 -1.40
N ILE A 111 -4.03 2.79 -1.12
CA ILE A 111 -2.81 2.32 -0.44
C ILE A 111 -1.57 2.64 -1.29
N ILE A 112 -1.60 2.35 -2.59
CA ILE A 112 -0.49 2.64 -3.50
C ILE A 112 -0.19 4.14 -3.54
N ASP A 113 -1.22 4.97 -3.60
CA ASP A 113 -1.06 6.43 -3.61
C ASP A 113 -0.42 6.94 -2.30
N VAL A 114 -0.82 6.42 -1.13
CA VAL A 114 -0.21 6.75 0.17
C VAL A 114 1.25 6.30 0.26
N ILE A 115 1.57 5.08 -0.20
CA ILE A 115 2.94 4.57 -0.20
C ILE A 115 3.83 5.43 -1.09
N LYS A 116 3.33 5.81 -2.28
CA LYS A 116 4.06 6.68 -3.21
C LYS A 116 4.30 8.06 -2.63
N GLU A 117 3.29 8.66 -2.00
CA GLU A 117 3.43 9.97 -1.35
C GLU A 117 4.45 9.94 -0.22
N ARG A 118 4.53 8.83 0.54
CA ARG A 118 5.52 8.68 1.61
C ARG A 118 6.95 8.42 1.10
N LEU A 119 7.12 7.91 -0.10
CA LEU A 119 8.42 7.60 -0.71
C LEU A 119 8.83 8.62 -1.79
N ASP A 120 8.28 9.84 -1.74
CA ASP A 120 8.54 10.86 -2.76
C ASP A 120 9.95 11.49 -2.65
N ASP A 121 10.52 11.53 -1.43
CA ASP A 121 11.90 11.95 -1.15
C ASP A 121 12.83 10.72 -1.02
N ASP A 122 13.76 10.59 -1.96
CA ASP A 122 14.74 9.50 -2.01
C ASP A 122 15.81 9.57 -0.90
N LYS A 123 15.88 10.68 -0.18
CA LYS A 123 16.81 10.90 0.93
C LYS A 123 16.17 10.64 2.30
N ASP A 124 14.85 10.45 2.36
CA ASP A 124 14.16 10.13 3.61
C ASP A 124 14.37 8.65 3.97
N VAL A 125 15.43 8.42 4.76
CA VAL A 125 15.79 7.10 5.26
C VAL A 125 14.72 6.54 6.20
N GLU A 126 14.02 7.39 6.96
CA GLU A 126 12.97 6.95 7.88
C GLU A 126 11.74 6.46 7.12
N ALA A 127 11.33 7.20 6.08
CA ALA A 127 10.26 6.76 5.18
C ALA A 127 10.60 5.42 4.52
N PHE A 128 11.83 5.25 4.03
CA PHE A 128 12.29 3.98 3.47
C PHE A 128 12.16 2.83 4.47
N TYR A 129 12.68 2.97 5.69
CA TYR A 129 12.61 1.90 6.70
C TYR A 129 11.17 1.63 7.15
N THR A 130 10.34 2.66 7.26
CA THR A 130 8.92 2.51 7.59
C THR A 130 8.21 1.65 6.53
N MET A 131 8.42 1.92 5.25
CA MET A 131 7.81 1.14 4.17
C MET A 131 8.41 -0.26 4.05
N LYS A 132 9.71 -0.42 4.30
CA LYS A 132 10.36 -1.73 4.39
C LYS A 132 9.76 -2.60 5.51
N TYR A 133 9.51 -2.01 6.68
CA TYR A 133 8.88 -2.72 7.79
C TYR A 133 7.41 -3.04 7.51
N LEU A 134 6.66 -2.13 6.88
CA LEU A 134 5.31 -2.43 6.40
C LEU A 134 5.31 -3.59 5.39
N TYR A 135 6.25 -3.63 4.45
CA TYR A 135 6.39 -4.74 3.52
C TYR A 135 6.62 -6.07 4.25
N ASN A 136 7.56 -6.12 5.20
CA ASN A 136 7.81 -7.33 5.99
C ASN A 136 6.60 -7.75 6.82
N TYR A 137 5.84 -6.78 7.34
CA TYR A 137 4.60 -7.00 8.07
C TYR A 137 3.56 -7.68 7.18
N LEU A 138 3.34 -7.16 5.96
CA LEU A 138 2.40 -7.73 5.00
C LEU A 138 2.79 -9.17 4.62
N GLN A 139 4.07 -9.44 4.39
CA GLN A 139 4.59 -10.79 4.12
C GLN A 139 4.33 -11.77 5.27
N SER A 140 4.14 -11.27 6.49
CA SER A 140 3.97 -12.08 7.70
C SER A 140 2.50 -12.26 8.11
N LEU A 141 1.54 -11.57 7.47
CA LEU A 141 0.13 -11.54 7.86
C LEU A 141 -0.55 -12.91 7.92
N ASP A 142 -0.14 -13.85 7.06
CA ASP A 142 -0.71 -15.19 7.02
C ASP A 142 -0.02 -16.17 7.97
N SER A 143 1.18 -15.84 8.45
CA SER A 143 1.93 -16.68 9.38
C SER A 143 1.79 -16.24 10.85
N SER A 144 1.31 -15.03 11.11
CA SER A 144 1.01 -14.53 12.46
C SER A 144 -0.33 -13.80 12.47
N ARG A 145 -1.33 -14.46 13.05
CA ARG A 145 -2.71 -13.95 13.18
C ARG A 145 -2.77 -12.67 14.02
N GLU A 146 -1.86 -12.51 14.97
CA GLU A 146 -1.78 -11.36 15.89
C GLU A 146 -1.57 -10.04 15.14
N LEU A 147 -0.93 -10.08 13.96
CA LEU A 147 -0.75 -8.91 13.10
C LEU A 147 -2.10 -8.36 12.60
N LYS A 148 -3.12 -9.19 12.40
CA LYS A 148 -4.45 -8.70 12.02
C LYS A 148 -5.11 -7.95 13.19
N TYR A 149 -4.86 -8.39 14.42
CA TYR A 149 -5.37 -7.73 15.63
C TYR A 149 -4.68 -6.39 15.91
N ILE A 150 -3.37 -6.26 15.62
CA ILE A 150 -2.67 -4.96 15.68
C ILE A 150 -3.31 -3.97 14.70
N LEU A 151 -3.61 -4.38 13.46
CA LEU A 151 -4.27 -3.52 12.47
C LEU A 151 -5.65 -3.05 12.97
N ALA A 152 -6.46 -3.98 13.48
CA ALA A 152 -7.77 -3.64 14.03
C ALA A 152 -7.66 -2.68 15.22
N TYR A 153 -6.72 -2.93 16.15
CA TYR A 153 -6.44 -2.04 17.28
C TYR A 153 -6.13 -0.62 16.80
N VAL A 154 -5.22 -0.46 15.83
CA VAL A 154 -4.81 0.85 15.32
C VAL A 154 -5.99 1.56 14.64
N ALA A 155 -6.77 0.86 13.83
CA ALA A 155 -7.95 1.43 13.18
C ALA A 155 -8.99 1.92 14.20
N LYS A 156 -9.22 1.17 15.29
CA LYS A 156 -10.09 1.56 16.40
C LYS A 156 -9.53 2.74 17.20
N ALA A 157 -8.26 2.67 17.59
CA ALA A 157 -7.61 3.69 18.40
C ALA A 157 -7.52 5.04 17.69
N THR A 158 -7.50 5.06 16.36
CA THR A 158 -7.52 6.26 15.52
C THR A 158 -8.92 6.71 15.11
N GLY A 159 -9.96 5.95 15.47
CA GLY A 159 -11.37 6.30 15.22
C GLY A 159 -11.88 5.98 13.83
N PHE A 160 -11.13 5.24 13.00
CA PHE A 160 -11.62 4.76 11.71
C PHE A 160 -12.66 3.64 11.86
N GLU A 161 -12.57 2.86 12.94
CA GLU A 161 -13.49 1.76 13.24
C GLU A 161 -14.04 1.87 14.66
N LYS A 162 -15.22 1.27 14.91
CA LYS A 162 -15.82 1.27 16.26
C LYS A 162 -15.10 0.28 17.17
N ALA A 163 -14.89 0.69 18.43
CA ALA A 163 -14.22 -0.14 19.43
C ALA A 163 -14.90 -1.50 19.67
N THR A 164 -16.24 -1.54 19.54
CA THR A 164 -17.08 -2.72 19.80
C THR A 164 -17.23 -3.66 18.60
N GLU A 165 -16.64 -3.33 17.45
CA GLU A 165 -16.75 -4.16 16.25
C GLU A 165 -15.54 -5.08 16.10
N PHE A 166 -15.80 -6.37 15.87
CA PHE A 166 -14.75 -7.39 15.73
C PHE A 166 -14.88 -8.06 14.37
N ALA A 167 -13.89 -7.81 13.51
CA ALA A 167 -13.85 -8.36 12.15
C ALA A 167 -13.18 -9.74 12.07
N PHE A 168 -12.50 -10.16 13.14
CA PHE A 168 -11.78 -11.43 13.24
C PHE A 168 -12.35 -12.30 14.37
N ASN A 169 -11.55 -13.24 14.91
CA ASN A 169 -11.96 -13.98 16.11
C ASN A 169 -12.14 -13.01 17.28
N GLU A 170 -13.37 -12.86 17.74
CA GLU A 170 -13.76 -11.88 18.75
C GLU A 170 -13.00 -12.04 20.06
N ASP A 171 -12.94 -13.25 20.61
CA ASP A 171 -12.27 -13.52 21.90
C ASP A 171 -10.78 -13.23 21.82
N GLU A 172 -10.09 -13.73 20.78
CA GLU A 172 -8.66 -13.53 20.61
C GLU A 172 -8.32 -12.07 20.30
N GLN A 173 -9.11 -11.41 19.46
CA GLN A 173 -8.95 -10.01 19.12
C GLN A 173 -9.18 -9.14 20.36
N PHE A 174 -10.23 -9.38 21.13
CA PHE A 174 -10.53 -8.66 22.37
C PHE A 174 -9.39 -8.77 23.39
N VAL A 175 -8.88 -9.99 23.62
CA VAL A 175 -7.76 -10.23 24.54
C VAL A 175 -6.51 -9.48 24.06
N PHE A 176 -6.17 -9.60 22.78
CA PHE A 176 -4.98 -8.97 22.23
C PHE A 176 -5.07 -7.43 22.26
N GLU A 177 -6.19 -6.85 21.83
CA GLU A 177 -6.43 -5.40 21.87
C GLU A 177 -6.33 -4.86 23.29
N SER A 178 -6.85 -5.58 24.29
CA SER A 178 -6.78 -5.20 25.71
C SER A 178 -5.34 -5.19 26.24
N ILE A 179 -4.54 -6.19 25.87
CA ILE A 179 -3.12 -6.25 26.22
C ILE A 179 -2.35 -5.10 25.54
N LEU A 180 -2.60 -4.86 24.25
CA LEU A 180 -1.92 -3.81 23.50
C LEU A 180 -2.28 -2.42 24.02
N PHE A 181 -3.55 -2.18 24.38
CA PHE A 181 -3.99 -0.94 25.03
C PHE A 181 -3.24 -0.70 26.35
N SER A 182 -3.11 -1.76 27.17
CA SER A 182 -2.38 -1.70 28.44
C SER A 182 -0.90 -1.39 28.23
N ALA A 183 -0.27 -2.00 27.21
CA ALA A 183 1.11 -1.74 26.85
C ALA A 183 1.33 -0.30 26.36
N MET A 184 0.43 0.23 25.52
CA MET A 184 0.48 1.61 25.04
C MET A 184 0.27 2.62 26.17
N THR A 185 -0.64 2.33 27.10
CA THR A 185 -0.86 3.15 28.30
C THR A 185 0.39 3.18 29.17
N LEU A 186 1.06 2.04 29.36
CA LEU A 186 2.31 1.96 30.12
C LEU A 186 3.44 2.76 29.45
N TYR A 187 3.55 2.68 28.13
CA TYR A 187 4.53 3.43 27.33
C TYR A 187 4.30 4.94 27.45
N ASN A 188 3.08 5.40 27.19
CA ASN A 188 2.72 6.82 27.22
C ASN A 188 2.75 7.40 28.64
N GLY A 189 2.38 6.59 29.65
CA GLY A 189 2.34 6.99 31.06
C GLY A 189 3.68 6.93 31.78
N GLY A 190 4.74 6.41 31.15
CA GLY A 190 6.10 6.41 31.70
C GLY A 190 6.30 5.53 32.95
N GLY A 191 5.40 4.58 33.22
CA GLY A 191 5.37 3.82 34.48
C GLY A 191 6.37 2.67 34.60
N ALA A 192 7.15 2.38 33.55
CA ALA A 192 8.07 1.25 33.52
C ALA A 192 9.47 1.62 34.04
N SER A 193 9.99 0.82 34.99
CA SER A 193 11.37 0.97 35.45
C SER A 193 12.37 0.75 34.30
N LYS A 194 13.32 1.67 34.13
CA LYS A 194 14.41 1.57 33.14
C LYS A 194 15.18 0.25 33.25
N SER A 195 15.43 -0.25 34.45
CA SER A 195 16.14 -1.53 34.64
C SER A 195 15.33 -2.72 34.12
N LYS A 196 14.02 -2.74 34.35
CA LYS A 196 13.12 -3.79 33.83
C LYS A 196 13.00 -3.74 32.31
N LEU A 197 12.99 -2.53 31.72
CA LEU A 197 12.95 -2.36 30.27
C LEU A 197 14.22 -2.90 29.60
N VAL A 198 15.40 -2.61 30.16
CA VAL A 198 16.68 -3.13 29.65
C VAL A 198 16.71 -4.66 29.70
N GLU A 199 16.29 -5.25 30.81
CA GLU A 199 16.24 -6.72 30.95
C GLU A 199 15.25 -7.35 29.96
N SER A 200 14.06 -6.77 29.82
CA SER A 200 13.06 -7.22 28.84
C SER A 200 13.59 -7.13 27.41
N HIS A 201 14.31 -6.06 27.08
CA HIS A 201 14.90 -5.88 25.75
C HIS A 201 15.98 -6.93 25.47
N ARG A 202 16.85 -7.23 26.44
CA ARG A 202 17.86 -8.31 26.29
C ARG A 202 17.23 -9.67 26.03
N ARG A 203 16.13 -9.99 26.72
CA ARG A 203 15.40 -11.26 26.46
C ARG A 203 14.82 -11.27 25.05
N PHE A 204 14.31 -10.13 24.57
CA PHE A 204 13.83 -10.00 23.20
C PHE A 204 14.97 -10.22 22.19
N GLU A 205 16.12 -9.56 22.35
CA GLU A 205 17.29 -9.74 21.49
C GLU A 205 17.71 -11.22 21.41
N ALA A 206 17.85 -11.88 22.56
CA ALA A 206 18.23 -13.30 22.63
C ALA A 206 17.22 -14.22 21.90
N GLN A 207 15.92 -13.94 21.99
CA GLN A 207 14.90 -14.70 21.27
C GLN A 207 14.97 -14.50 19.76
N ILE A 208 15.29 -13.29 19.30
CA ILE A 208 15.44 -13.00 17.86
C ILE A 208 16.68 -13.69 17.31
N GLU A 209 17.80 -13.63 18.04
CA GLU A 209 19.05 -14.30 17.65
C GLU A 209 18.83 -15.81 17.51
N HIS A 210 18.22 -16.45 18.51
CA HIS A 210 17.89 -17.88 18.47
C HIS A 210 17.00 -18.23 17.27
N LYS A 211 15.97 -17.42 16.96
CA LYS A 211 15.12 -17.65 15.78
C LYS A 211 15.90 -17.52 14.47
N MET A 212 16.84 -16.59 14.40
CA MET A 212 17.72 -16.42 13.24
C MET A 212 18.63 -17.62 13.05
N GLU A 213 19.25 -18.10 14.13
CA GLU A 213 20.10 -19.29 14.15
C GLU A 213 19.32 -20.53 13.70
N GLU A 214 18.13 -20.76 14.24
CA GLU A 214 17.26 -21.87 13.82
C GLU A 214 16.93 -21.82 12.33
N LYS A 215 16.62 -20.62 11.80
CA LYS A 215 16.32 -20.44 10.37
C LYS A 215 17.54 -20.73 9.50
N ILE A 216 18.72 -20.27 9.91
CA ILE A 216 19.99 -20.57 9.22
C ILE A 216 20.28 -22.07 9.26
N SER A 217 20.15 -22.71 10.42
CA SER A 217 20.36 -24.15 10.59
C SER A 217 19.43 -24.97 9.69
N ARG A 218 18.12 -24.66 9.69
CA ARG A 218 17.14 -25.32 8.80
C ARG A 218 17.48 -25.13 7.33
N THR A 219 17.96 -23.95 6.94
CA THR A 219 18.36 -23.68 5.55
C THR A 219 19.58 -24.51 5.15
N LEU A 220 20.58 -24.63 6.04
CA LEU A 220 21.77 -25.45 5.82
C LEU A 220 21.43 -26.95 5.75
N GLU A 221 20.53 -27.42 6.62
CA GLU A 221 20.01 -28.78 6.61
C GLU A 221 19.29 -29.08 5.29
N LEU A 222 18.36 -28.21 4.87
CA LEU A 222 17.63 -28.36 3.60
C LEU A 222 18.57 -28.35 2.39
N ASN A 223 19.58 -27.49 2.38
CA ASN A 223 20.58 -27.46 1.31
C ASN A 223 21.41 -28.75 1.26
N THR A 224 21.79 -29.27 2.43
CA THR A 224 22.53 -30.53 2.55
C THR A 224 21.68 -31.71 2.04
N LEU A 225 20.41 -31.78 2.44
CA LEU A 225 19.46 -32.78 1.97
C LEU A 225 19.23 -32.67 0.46
N LYS A 226 19.12 -31.46 -0.08
CA LYS A 226 19.01 -31.21 -1.52
C LYS A 226 20.23 -31.72 -2.28
N VAL A 227 21.45 -31.42 -1.82
CA VAL A 227 22.68 -31.90 -2.45
C VAL A 227 22.75 -33.43 -2.42
N GLN A 228 22.35 -34.05 -1.30
CA GLN A 228 22.29 -35.50 -1.18
C GLN A 228 21.26 -36.11 -2.12
N ALA A 229 20.05 -35.54 -2.19
CA ALA A 229 18.99 -36.00 -3.09
C ALA A 229 19.42 -35.93 -4.56
N LEU A 230 20.01 -34.81 -4.99
CA LEU A 230 20.55 -34.64 -6.34
C LEU A 230 21.63 -35.67 -6.66
N LYS A 231 22.52 -35.95 -5.69
CA LYS A 231 23.55 -36.98 -5.84
C LYS A 231 22.97 -38.39 -5.95
N GLU A 232 21.98 -38.75 -5.12
CA GLU A 232 21.33 -40.06 -5.17
C GLU A 232 20.50 -40.27 -6.45
N LEU A 233 19.97 -39.19 -7.03
CA LEU A 233 19.20 -39.22 -8.29
C LEU A 233 20.06 -38.96 -9.55
N ASN A 234 21.37 -38.75 -9.40
CA ASN A 234 22.29 -38.38 -10.48
C ASN A 234 21.91 -37.11 -11.27
N TYR A 235 21.33 -36.12 -10.59
CA TYR A 235 21.04 -34.80 -11.16
C TYR A 235 22.09 -33.77 -10.76
N SER A 236 22.43 -32.87 -11.69
CA SER A 236 23.34 -31.74 -11.42
C SER A 236 22.62 -30.55 -10.78
N GLN A 237 21.34 -30.35 -11.08
CA GLN A 237 20.52 -29.26 -10.57
C GLN A 237 19.02 -29.59 -10.62
N ILE A 238 18.22 -28.83 -9.85
CA ILE A 238 16.76 -28.88 -9.91
C ILE A 238 16.26 -28.04 -11.09
N ASN A 239 15.31 -28.58 -11.85
CA ASN A 239 14.53 -27.91 -12.88
C ASN A 239 13.05 -28.35 -12.79
N GLU A 240 12.18 -27.81 -13.64
CA GLU A 240 10.75 -28.11 -13.62
C GLU A 240 10.42 -29.59 -13.86
N GLN A 241 11.29 -30.33 -14.54
CA GLN A 241 11.07 -31.73 -14.90
C GLN A 241 11.42 -32.69 -13.77
N ASN A 242 12.39 -32.35 -12.91
CA ASN A 242 12.87 -33.21 -11.83
C ASN A 242 12.51 -32.70 -10.42
N ALA A 243 11.86 -31.54 -10.29
CA ALA A 243 11.55 -30.94 -8.99
C ALA A 243 10.73 -31.86 -8.08
N SER A 244 9.69 -32.52 -8.60
CA SER A 244 8.84 -33.42 -7.81
C SER A 244 9.64 -34.60 -7.24
N GLU A 245 10.45 -35.24 -8.08
CA GLU A 245 11.26 -36.40 -7.70
C GLU A 245 12.36 -36.01 -6.69
N VAL A 246 13.01 -34.86 -6.89
CA VAL A 246 14.01 -34.36 -5.93
C VAL A 246 13.37 -34.01 -4.58
N LEU A 247 12.16 -33.45 -4.56
CA LEU A 247 11.43 -33.16 -3.31
C LEU A 247 11.00 -34.42 -2.57
N GLU A 248 10.47 -35.42 -3.28
CA GLU A 248 10.15 -36.73 -2.71
C GLU A 248 11.39 -37.40 -2.13
N LYS A 249 12.52 -37.30 -2.84
CA LYS A 249 13.80 -37.84 -2.37
C LYS A 249 14.33 -37.13 -1.12
N ILE A 250 14.16 -35.81 -1.01
CA ILE A 250 14.48 -35.06 0.20
C ILE A 250 13.64 -35.57 1.38
N ALA A 251 12.33 -35.77 1.19
CA ALA A 251 11.45 -36.28 2.23
C ALA A 251 11.82 -37.71 2.66
N GLU A 252 12.19 -38.57 1.69
CA GLU A 252 12.68 -39.92 1.96
C GLU A 252 13.95 -39.89 2.81
N ILE A 253 14.96 -39.08 2.45
CA ILE A 253 16.21 -38.92 3.19
C ILE A 253 15.95 -38.37 4.60
N GLN A 254 15.02 -37.43 4.76
CA GLN A 254 14.60 -36.93 6.08
C GLN A 254 14.01 -38.06 6.94
N SER A 255 13.14 -38.91 6.37
CA SER A 255 12.54 -40.02 7.11
C SER A 255 13.57 -41.05 7.59
N ARG A 256 14.63 -41.32 6.79
CA ARG A 256 15.73 -42.21 7.18
C ARG A 256 16.48 -41.69 8.42
N LYS A 257 16.66 -40.37 8.53
CA LYS A 257 17.35 -39.73 9.67
C LYS A 257 16.53 -39.72 10.97
N VAL A 258 15.20 -39.76 10.89
CA VAL A 258 14.32 -39.76 12.08
C VAL A 258 14.11 -41.17 12.65
N GLY A 259 14.25 -42.20 11.82
CA GLY A 259 14.13 -43.61 12.22
C GLY A 259 15.43 -44.29 12.66
N SER A 260 16.55 -43.56 12.74
CA SER A 260 17.88 -44.03 13.17
C SER A 260 18.30 -43.38 14.47
#